data_AF-A0A3D4D5Q9-F1
#
_entry.id   AF-A0A3D4D5Q9-F1
#
_cell.length_a   1.000
_cell.length_b   1.000
_cell.length_c   1.000
_cell.angle_alpha   90.00
_cell.angle_beta   90.00
_cell.angle_gamma   90.00
#
_symmetry.space_group_name_H-M   'P 1'
#
loop_
_entity.id
_entity.type
_entity.pdbx_description
1 polymer ?
#
loop_
_entity_poly.entity_id
_entity_poly.type
_entity_poly.pdbx_seq_one_letter_code
_entity_poly.pdbx_strand_id
1 'polypeptide(L)'
;MKTSERLLNASKTIWDAYNEHPFVLGIQNGTLERNKFRYYIMQDFLYLKDYAKTYAVGVAKAKSVETANLFAKYINVMNGELDVHKGYMGKFAVTQEEIDAMKPSLDNLSYTSYMVRVAYDESEVEVLAAVLSCAYSYEVIAKKIVANRPESVDDTFYGDWIRGYASDGYAAGNVILIETLDRLSAHYTEEQLRHLEDIFIACSRYEMVFWQMAWEMRQ
;
A
#
# COMPACT_ATOMS: atom_id res chain seq x y z
N MET A 1 -6.27 9.55 22.53
CA MET A 1 -5.42 8.92 21.51
C MET A 1 -6.20 8.97 20.21
N LYS A 2 -5.59 9.43 19.13
CA LYS A 2 -6.22 9.43 17.81
C LYS A 2 -6.36 8.00 17.30
N THR A 3 -7.34 7.73 16.43
CA THR A 3 -7.55 6.38 15.87
C THR A 3 -6.34 5.95 15.07
N SER A 4 -5.77 6.84 14.26
CA SER A 4 -4.54 6.60 13.51
C SER A 4 -3.37 6.15 14.40
N GLU A 5 -3.08 6.89 15.47
CA GLU A 5 -2.05 6.53 16.46
C GLU A 5 -2.28 5.14 17.05
N ARG A 6 -3.54 4.81 17.34
CA ARG A 6 -3.95 3.51 17.85
C ARG A 6 -3.63 2.38 16.86
N LEU A 7 -4.04 2.53 15.59
CA LEU A 7 -3.77 1.56 14.53
C LEU A 7 -2.27 1.35 14.30
N LEU A 8 -1.49 2.44 14.32
CA LEU A 8 -0.03 2.40 14.16
C LEU A 8 0.65 1.69 15.32
N ASN A 9 0.22 1.97 16.56
CA ASN A 9 0.76 1.27 17.73
C ASN A 9 0.47 -0.23 17.67
N ALA A 10 -0.72 -0.62 17.24
CA ALA A 10 -1.15 -2.02 17.15
C ALA A 10 -0.40 -2.82 16.06
N SER A 11 0.02 -2.15 14.98
CA SER A 11 0.74 -2.75 13.85
C SER A 11 2.27 -2.61 13.92
N LYS A 12 2.79 -1.86 14.90
CA LYS A 12 4.20 -1.47 15.02
C LYS A 12 5.17 -2.64 14.81
N THR A 13 4.97 -3.76 15.52
CA THR A 13 5.87 -4.93 15.42
C THR A 13 5.91 -5.53 14.01
N ILE A 14 4.78 -5.52 13.29
CA ILE A 14 4.70 -6.02 11.92
C ILE A 14 5.45 -5.06 10.98
N TRP A 15 5.26 -3.75 11.17
CA TRP A 15 5.85 -2.72 10.31
C TRP A 15 7.36 -2.59 10.53
N ASP A 16 7.84 -2.72 11.76
CA ASP A 16 9.26 -2.78 12.06
C ASP A 16 9.93 -3.93 11.27
N ALA A 17 9.28 -5.09 11.23
CA ALA A 17 9.78 -6.26 10.50
C ALA A 17 9.79 -6.08 8.97
N TYR A 18 9.01 -5.17 8.38
CA TYR A 18 9.10 -4.90 6.92
C TYR A 18 10.51 -4.45 6.54
N ASN A 19 11.11 -3.58 7.36
CA ASN A 19 12.42 -3.01 7.11
C ASN A 19 13.57 -4.01 7.33
N GLU A 20 13.28 -5.13 7.97
CA GLU A 20 14.21 -6.25 8.18
C GLU A 20 14.01 -7.35 7.13
N HIS A 21 12.94 -7.29 6.34
CA HIS A 21 12.64 -8.30 5.34
C HIS A 21 13.69 -8.27 4.20
N PRO A 22 14.22 -9.43 3.75
CA PRO A 22 15.28 -9.48 2.74
C PRO A 22 14.97 -8.74 1.44
N PHE A 23 13.69 -8.72 1.02
CA PHE A 23 13.25 -7.97 -0.15
C PHE A 23 13.49 -6.46 0.02
N VAL A 24 13.04 -5.88 1.15
CA VAL A 24 13.14 -4.45 1.46
C VAL A 24 14.60 -4.05 1.71
N LEU A 25 15.35 -4.86 2.45
CA LEU A 25 16.80 -4.66 2.61
C LEU A 25 17.55 -4.75 1.26
N GLY A 26 17.10 -5.62 0.36
CA GLY A 26 17.65 -5.71 -0.99
C GLY A 26 17.43 -4.43 -1.80
N ILE A 27 16.25 -3.80 -1.69
CA ILE A 27 15.97 -2.48 -2.28
C ILE A 27 16.88 -1.42 -1.64
N GLN A 28 16.92 -1.36 -0.30
CA GLN A 28 17.74 -0.41 0.45
C GLN A 28 19.21 -0.45 0.00
N ASN A 29 19.76 -1.65 -0.11
CA ASN A 29 21.19 -1.85 -0.38
C ASN A 29 21.51 -1.91 -1.88
N GLY A 30 20.51 -1.86 -2.76
CA GLY A 30 20.69 -2.01 -4.22
C GLY A 30 21.10 -3.43 -4.65
N THR A 31 20.88 -4.44 -3.80
CA THR A 31 21.33 -5.82 -4.00
C THR A 31 20.20 -6.79 -4.36
N LEU A 32 18.94 -6.34 -4.36
CA LEU A 32 17.82 -7.19 -4.74
C LEU A 32 18.00 -7.71 -6.17
N GLU A 33 17.66 -8.99 -6.40
CA GLU A 33 17.66 -9.52 -7.75
C GLU A 33 16.58 -8.85 -8.61
N ARG A 34 16.96 -8.38 -9.79
CA ARG A 34 16.06 -7.68 -10.72
C ARG A 34 14.82 -8.49 -11.08
N ASN A 35 14.93 -9.83 -11.17
CA ASN A 35 13.78 -10.69 -11.47
C ASN A 35 12.75 -10.71 -10.34
N LYS A 36 13.19 -10.69 -9.08
CA LYS A 36 12.28 -10.59 -7.92
C LYS A 36 11.57 -9.24 -7.91
N PHE A 37 12.29 -8.16 -8.20
CA PHE A 37 11.69 -6.84 -8.31
C PHE A 37 10.73 -6.73 -9.50
N ARG A 38 11.06 -7.34 -10.66
CA ARG A 38 10.15 -7.41 -11.81
C ARG A 38 8.86 -8.14 -11.44
N TYR A 39 8.98 -9.29 -10.78
CA TYR A 39 7.84 -10.06 -10.30
C TYR A 39 6.97 -9.24 -9.34
N TYR A 40 7.59 -8.51 -8.40
CA TYR A 40 6.89 -7.58 -7.51
C TYR A 40 6.13 -6.50 -8.27
N ILE A 41 6.77 -5.75 -9.18
CA ILE A 41 6.10 -4.71 -9.99
C ILE A 41 4.92 -5.25 -10.79
N MET A 42 5.06 -6.48 -11.30
CA MET A 42 4.00 -7.18 -12.00
C MET A 42 2.81 -7.51 -11.08
N GLN A 43 3.06 -8.11 -9.92
CA GLN A 43 2.02 -8.40 -8.94
C GLN A 43 1.38 -7.13 -8.36
N ASP A 44 2.17 -6.10 -8.10
CA ASP A 44 1.71 -4.83 -7.54
C ASP A 44 0.81 -4.08 -8.55
N PHE A 45 1.11 -4.17 -9.85
CA PHE A 45 0.18 -3.70 -10.88
C PHE A 45 -1.19 -4.42 -10.85
N LEU A 46 -1.23 -5.71 -10.54
CA LEU A 46 -2.49 -6.42 -10.34
C LEU A 46 -3.18 -6.02 -9.05
N TYR A 47 -2.43 -5.84 -7.97
CA TYR A 47 -2.92 -5.36 -6.68
C TYR A 47 -3.63 -4.02 -6.84
N LEU A 48 -3.00 -3.06 -7.54
CA LEU A 48 -3.54 -1.72 -7.79
C LEU A 48 -4.90 -1.73 -8.51
N LYS A 49 -5.20 -2.74 -9.35
CA LYS A 49 -6.51 -2.86 -10.00
C LYS A 49 -7.63 -3.10 -9.00
N ASP A 50 -7.41 -3.95 -8.00
CA ASP A 50 -8.40 -4.23 -6.97
C ASP A 50 -8.39 -3.16 -5.87
N TYR A 51 -7.21 -2.60 -5.57
CA TYR A 51 -7.08 -1.42 -4.72
C TYR A 51 -7.94 -0.26 -5.26
N ALA A 52 -7.95 -0.04 -6.58
CA ALA A 52 -8.84 0.92 -7.23
C ALA A 52 -10.32 0.63 -7.06
N LYS A 53 -10.72 -0.66 -7.08
CA LYS A 53 -12.11 -1.05 -6.81
C LYS A 53 -12.48 -0.78 -5.35
N THR A 54 -11.58 -1.03 -4.41
CA THR A 54 -11.77 -0.71 -2.98
C THR A 54 -12.06 0.78 -2.80
N TYR A 55 -11.28 1.68 -3.45
CA TYR A 55 -11.58 3.11 -3.46
C TYR A 55 -12.92 3.44 -4.13
N ALA A 56 -13.25 2.82 -5.26
CA ALA A 56 -14.51 3.06 -5.96
C ALA A 56 -15.74 2.68 -5.11
N VAL A 57 -15.67 1.57 -4.36
CA VAL A 57 -16.70 1.22 -3.39
C VAL A 57 -16.72 2.23 -2.23
N GLY A 58 -15.56 2.71 -1.78
CA GLY A 58 -15.45 3.82 -0.84
C GLY A 58 -16.22 5.06 -1.29
N VAL A 59 -16.10 5.46 -2.57
CA VAL A 59 -16.89 6.56 -3.16
C VAL A 59 -18.39 6.29 -3.00
N ALA A 60 -18.84 5.08 -3.32
CA ALA A 60 -20.25 4.70 -3.23
C ALA A 60 -20.78 4.65 -1.78
N LYS A 61 -19.91 4.38 -0.80
CA LYS A 61 -20.24 4.29 0.63
C LYS A 61 -20.12 5.63 1.37
N ALA A 62 -19.50 6.63 0.75
CA ALA A 62 -19.22 7.90 1.37
C ALA A 62 -20.49 8.62 1.83
N LYS A 63 -20.51 9.11 3.08
CA LYS A 63 -21.68 9.84 3.63
C LYS A 63 -21.64 11.33 3.35
N SER A 64 -20.52 11.83 2.84
CA SER A 64 -20.34 13.25 2.48
C SER A 64 -19.68 13.37 1.10
N VAL A 65 -19.98 14.47 0.41
CA VAL A 65 -19.34 14.81 -0.88
C VAL A 65 -17.83 14.98 -0.71
N GLU A 66 -17.38 15.51 0.43
CA GLU A 66 -15.96 15.62 0.77
C GLU A 66 -15.28 14.25 0.79
N THR A 67 -15.83 13.28 1.53
CA THR A 67 -15.28 11.92 1.59
C THR A 67 -15.35 11.22 0.24
N ALA A 68 -16.45 11.41 -0.51
CA ALA A 68 -16.60 10.83 -1.86
C ALA A 68 -15.52 11.36 -2.81
N ASN A 69 -15.27 12.67 -2.79
CA ASN A 69 -14.22 13.31 -3.59
C ASN A 69 -12.82 12.87 -3.16
N LEU A 70 -12.60 12.64 -1.86
CA LEU A 70 -11.34 12.08 -1.37
C LEU A 70 -11.09 10.72 -2.00
N PHE A 71 -12.01 9.75 -1.85
CA PHE A 71 -11.83 8.43 -2.45
C PHE A 71 -11.66 8.51 -3.97
N ALA A 72 -12.45 9.33 -4.66
CA ALA A 72 -12.35 9.50 -6.12
C ALA A 72 -11.01 10.11 -6.55
N LYS A 73 -10.45 11.03 -5.76
CA LYS A 73 -9.11 11.58 -6.01
C LYS A 73 -8.06 10.47 -5.97
N TYR A 74 -8.13 9.55 -5.01
CA TYR A 74 -7.16 8.46 -4.91
C TYR A 74 -7.26 7.45 -6.04
N ILE A 75 -8.45 7.24 -6.61
CA ILE A 75 -8.61 6.51 -7.89
C ILE A 75 -7.75 7.13 -8.98
N ASN A 76 -7.73 8.46 -9.08
CA ASN A 76 -6.92 9.18 -10.05
C ASN A 76 -5.44 9.27 -9.67
N VAL A 77 -5.09 9.33 -8.37
CA VAL A 77 -3.69 9.33 -7.91
C VAL A 77 -3.02 7.99 -8.15
N MET A 78 -3.76 6.88 -8.14
CA MET A 78 -3.24 5.60 -8.65
C MET A 78 -2.76 5.69 -10.10
N ASN A 79 -3.23 6.64 -10.92
CA ASN A 79 -2.63 6.88 -12.24
C ASN A 79 -1.17 7.36 -12.16
N GLY A 80 -0.78 8.03 -11.07
CA GLY A 80 0.61 8.46 -10.80
C GLY A 80 1.47 7.37 -10.14
N GLU A 81 0.91 6.51 -9.29
CA GLU A 81 1.60 5.29 -8.81
C GLU A 81 1.79 4.28 -9.97
N LEU A 82 0.81 4.25 -10.88
CA LEU A 82 0.94 3.63 -12.19
C LEU A 82 2.05 4.26 -13.02
N ASP A 83 2.48 5.50 -12.80
CA ASP A 83 3.61 6.09 -13.54
C ASP A 83 4.97 5.57 -13.04
N VAL A 84 5.12 5.31 -11.72
CA VAL A 84 6.29 4.58 -11.18
C VAL A 84 6.31 3.16 -11.75
N HIS A 85 5.16 2.48 -11.74
CA HIS A 85 5.01 1.15 -12.32
C HIS A 85 5.28 1.13 -13.83
N LYS A 86 4.72 2.07 -14.61
CA LYS A 86 5.00 2.21 -16.05
C LYS A 86 6.47 2.46 -16.30
N GLY A 87 7.13 3.27 -15.47
CA GLY A 87 8.56 3.51 -15.53
C GLY A 87 9.35 2.20 -15.39
N TYR A 88 9.04 1.40 -14.36
CA TYR A 88 9.68 0.10 -14.16
C TYR A 88 9.29 -0.95 -15.20
N MET A 89 8.03 -1.02 -15.63
CA MET A 89 7.59 -1.87 -16.74
C MET A 89 8.35 -1.56 -18.02
N GLY A 90 8.60 -0.28 -18.31
CA GLY A 90 9.47 0.16 -19.40
C GLY A 90 10.92 -0.30 -19.22
N LYS A 91 11.51 -0.13 -18.02
CA LYS A 91 12.87 -0.61 -17.70
C LYS A 91 13.01 -2.12 -17.86
N PHE A 92 11.93 -2.87 -17.63
CA PHE A 92 11.88 -4.33 -17.78
C PHE A 92 11.40 -4.79 -19.16
N ALA A 93 11.09 -3.87 -20.08
CA ALA A 93 10.51 -4.16 -21.38
C ALA A 93 9.31 -5.13 -21.30
N VAL A 94 8.45 -4.96 -20.29
CA VAL A 94 7.25 -5.80 -20.11
C VAL A 94 6.32 -5.58 -21.29
N THR A 95 5.91 -6.67 -21.96
CA THR A 95 5.00 -6.58 -23.11
C THR A 95 3.53 -6.57 -22.70
N GLN A 96 2.65 -6.14 -23.61
CA GLN A 96 1.21 -6.19 -23.35
C GLN A 96 0.72 -7.64 -23.19
N GLU A 97 1.27 -8.58 -23.96
CA GLU A 97 0.94 -10.00 -23.85
C GLU A 97 1.31 -10.55 -22.46
N GLU A 98 2.44 -10.12 -21.89
CA GLU A 98 2.81 -10.49 -20.52
C GLU A 98 1.84 -9.90 -19.49
N ILE A 99 1.41 -8.65 -19.66
CA ILE A 99 0.40 -8.01 -18.78
C ILE A 99 -0.94 -8.75 -18.86
N ASP A 100 -1.35 -9.16 -20.05
CA ASP A 100 -2.63 -9.83 -20.30
C ASP A 100 -2.63 -11.29 -19.80
N ALA A 101 -1.48 -11.97 -19.87
CA ALA A 101 -1.31 -13.35 -19.40
C ALA A 101 -1.06 -13.45 -17.88
N MET A 102 -0.65 -12.35 -17.26
CA MET A 102 -0.30 -12.31 -15.84
C MET A 102 -1.50 -12.66 -14.94
N LYS A 103 -1.25 -13.48 -13.93
CA LYS A 103 -2.24 -13.85 -12.91
C LYS A 103 -1.79 -13.38 -11.52
N PRO A 104 -2.73 -12.96 -10.66
CA PRO A 104 -2.38 -12.65 -9.29
C PRO A 104 -1.96 -13.95 -8.61
N SER A 105 -0.95 -13.86 -7.76
CA SER A 105 -0.63 -14.99 -6.89
C SER A 105 -1.75 -15.25 -5.89
N LEU A 106 -1.75 -16.40 -5.22
CA LEU A 106 -2.70 -16.65 -4.13
C LEU A 106 -2.55 -15.64 -2.97
N ASP A 107 -1.33 -15.20 -2.67
CA ASP A 107 -1.05 -14.22 -1.63
C ASP A 107 -1.65 -12.84 -2.00
N ASN A 108 -1.46 -12.40 -3.24
CA ASN A 108 -2.02 -11.16 -3.78
C ASN A 108 -3.55 -11.22 -3.82
N LEU A 109 -4.11 -12.29 -4.39
CA LEU A 109 -5.56 -12.50 -4.46
C LEU A 109 -6.17 -12.53 -3.06
N SER A 110 -5.52 -13.14 -2.07
CA SER A 110 -5.99 -13.17 -0.69
C SER A 110 -6.05 -11.78 -0.09
N TYR A 111 -5.01 -10.96 -0.33
CA TYR A 111 -4.98 -9.58 0.16
C TYR A 111 -6.07 -8.74 -0.50
N THR A 112 -6.12 -8.70 -1.83
CA THR A 112 -7.09 -7.87 -2.54
C THR A 112 -8.53 -8.31 -2.28
N SER A 113 -8.79 -9.62 -2.19
CA SER A 113 -10.11 -10.14 -1.82
C SER A 113 -10.54 -9.69 -0.43
N TYR A 114 -9.61 -9.65 0.53
CA TYR A 114 -9.90 -9.12 1.87
C TYR A 114 -10.28 -7.64 1.81
N MET A 115 -9.50 -6.81 1.11
CA MET A 115 -9.76 -5.37 1.00
C MET A 115 -11.08 -5.06 0.29
N VAL A 116 -11.36 -5.76 -0.82
CA VAL A 116 -12.60 -5.59 -1.57
C VAL A 116 -13.79 -6.04 -0.73
N ARG A 117 -13.68 -7.17 -0.01
CA ARG A 117 -14.72 -7.61 0.92
C ARG A 117 -15.00 -6.55 1.98
N VAL A 118 -13.97 -6.03 2.67
CA VAL A 118 -14.15 -4.96 3.67
C VAL A 118 -14.91 -3.79 3.05
N ALA A 119 -14.57 -3.38 1.84
CA ALA A 119 -15.27 -2.26 1.21
C ALA A 119 -16.74 -2.54 0.91
N TYR A 120 -17.09 -3.75 0.46
CA TYR A 120 -18.48 -4.10 0.18
C TYR A 120 -19.31 -4.29 1.46
N ASP A 121 -18.74 -4.97 2.45
CA ASP A 121 -19.46 -5.37 3.68
C ASP A 121 -19.59 -4.22 4.68
N GLU A 122 -18.59 -3.32 4.75
CA GLU A 122 -18.45 -2.35 5.84
C GLU A 122 -18.75 -0.89 5.40
N SER A 123 -18.38 0.08 6.25
CA SER A 123 -18.59 1.52 6.01
C SER A 123 -17.35 2.23 5.46
N GLU A 124 -17.51 3.52 5.12
CA GLU A 124 -16.42 4.36 4.61
C GLU A 124 -15.19 4.42 5.54
N VAL A 125 -15.36 4.23 6.85
CA VAL A 125 -14.25 4.30 7.82
C VAL A 125 -13.42 3.03 7.81
N GLU A 126 -14.06 1.86 7.71
CA GLU A 126 -13.38 0.57 7.57
C GLU A 126 -12.67 0.46 6.21
N VAL A 127 -13.24 1.03 5.15
CA VAL A 127 -12.55 1.20 3.85
C VAL A 127 -11.28 2.02 4.03
N LEU A 128 -11.35 3.17 4.72
CA LEU A 128 -10.18 4.01 5.00
C LEU A 128 -9.11 3.26 5.79
N ALA A 129 -9.49 2.53 6.83
CA ALA A 129 -8.55 1.72 7.61
C ALA A 129 -7.86 0.65 6.74
N ALA A 130 -8.61 -0.01 5.86
CA ALA A 130 -8.05 -1.04 4.97
C ALA A 130 -7.03 -0.47 3.98
N VAL A 131 -7.33 0.66 3.33
CA VAL A 131 -6.43 1.29 2.34
C VAL A 131 -5.24 2.00 2.98
N LEU A 132 -5.43 2.60 4.16
CA LEU A 132 -4.37 3.36 4.84
C LEU A 132 -3.18 2.47 5.22
N SER A 133 -3.41 1.21 5.58
CA SER A 133 -2.32 0.29 5.95
C SER A 133 -1.30 0.12 4.83
N CYS A 134 -1.74 -0.04 3.58
CA CYS A 134 -0.83 -0.12 2.43
C CYS A 134 -0.17 1.25 2.20
N ALA A 135 -0.97 2.29 1.94
CA ALA A 135 -0.44 3.60 1.54
C ALA A 135 0.59 4.17 2.54
N TYR A 136 0.32 4.06 3.84
CA TYR A 136 1.21 4.64 4.83
C TYR A 136 2.41 3.75 5.18
N SER A 137 2.30 2.41 5.08
CA SER A 137 3.44 1.53 5.32
C SER A 137 4.55 1.76 4.29
N TYR A 138 4.19 2.02 3.03
CA TYR A 138 5.15 2.33 1.96
C TYR A 138 5.94 3.62 2.21
N GLU A 139 5.27 4.67 2.70
CA GLU A 139 5.95 5.90 3.13
C GLU A 139 6.94 5.62 4.27
N VAL A 140 6.50 4.86 5.28
CA VAL A 140 7.34 4.51 6.44
C VAL A 140 8.57 3.70 6.01
N ILE A 141 8.39 2.70 5.15
CA ILE A 141 9.49 1.89 4.61
C ILE A 141 10.48 2.78 3.86
N ALA A 142 10.00 3.59 2.90
CA ALA A 142 10.88 4.42 2.09
C ALA A 142 11.64 5.46 2.92
N LYS A 143 10.97 6.14 3.86
CA LYS A 143 11.63 7.07 4.79
C LYS A 143 12.64 6.38 5.69
N LYS A 144 12.37 5.13 6.13
CA LYS A 144 13.32 4.35 6.92
C LYS A 144 14.55 3.95 6.11
N ILE A 145 14.36 3.55 4.84
CA ILE A 145 15.44 3.30 3.89
C ILE A 145 16.34 4.53 3.74
N VAL A 146 15.74 5.71 3.48
CA VAL A 146 16.49 6.97 3.35
C VAL A 146 17.23 7.34 4.64
N ALA A 147 16.59 7.15 5.81
CA ALA A 147 17.22 7.42 7.10
C ALA A 147 18.42 6.49 7.38
N ASN A 148 18.32 5.21 6.99
CA ASN A 148 19.38 4.23 7.19
C ASN A 148 20.53 4.39 6.17
N ARG A 149 20.21 4.77 4.93
CA ARG A 149 21.15 4.81 3.80
C ARG A 149 20.77 5.95 2.85
N PRO A 150 21.12 7.21 3.14
CA PRO A 150 20.70 8.36 2.34
C PRO A 150 21.04 8.27 0.85
N GLU A 151 22.16 7.64 0.49
CA GLU A 151 22.58 7.42 -0.89
C GLU A 151 21.73 6.40 -1.65
N SER A 152 20.82 5.67 -0.99
CA SER A 152 19.92 4.72 -1.66
C SER A 152 19.00 5.42 -2.65
N VAL A 153 18.70 6.71 -2.41
CA VAL A 153 17.92 7.51 -3.36
C VAL A 153 18.65 7.70 -4.68
N ASP A 154 19.98 7.60 -4.70
CA ASP A 154 20.80 7.77 -5.91
C ASP A 154 21.04 6.46 -6.67
N ASP A 155 20.50 5.33 -6.18
CA ASP A 155 20.60 4.06 -6.88
C ASP A 155 19.96 4.15 -8.27
N THR A 156 20.74 3.77 -9.29
CA THR A 156 20.34 3.89 -10.70
C THR A 156 19.09 3.10 -11.07
N PHE A 157 18.74 2.09 -10.28
CA PHE A 157 17.61 1.20 -10.54
C PHE A 157 16.50 1.40 -9.51
N TYR A 158 16.79 1.25 -8.22
CA TYR A 158 15.83 1.29 -7.11
C TYR A 158 15.54 2.69 -6.57
N GLY A 159 16.37 3.68 -6.90
CA GLY A 159 16.24 5.05 -6.39
C GLY A 159 14.91 5.71 -6.75
N ASP A 160 14.33 5.40 -7.91
CA ASP A 160 13.00 5.92 -8.31
C ASP A 160 11.89 5.46 -7.36
N TRP A 161 11.86 4.17 -7.01
CA TRP A 161 10.90 3.60 -6.06
C TRP A 161 11.03 4.28 -4.69
N ILE A 162 12.27 4.42 -4.20
CA ILE A 162 12.55 5.03 -2.89
C ILE A 162 12.13 6.51 -2.88
N ARG A 163 12.53 7.28 -3.89
CA ARG A 163 12.17 8.71 -3.99
C ARG A 163 10.66 8.90 -4.12
N GLY A 164 9.97 8.03 -4.86
CA GLY A 164 8.52 8.11 -5.03
C GLY A 164 7.79 8.07 -3.69
N TYR A 165 8.01 7.00 -2.92
CA TYR A 165 7.33 6.77 -1.64
C TYR A 165 7.87 7.62 -0.49
N ALA A 166 9.12 8.10 -0.56
CA ALA A 166 9.67 9.04 0.43
C ALA A 166 9.33 10.51 0.14
N SER A 167 8.69 10.82 -0.99
CA SER A 167 8.42 12.19 -1.40
C SER A 167 7.39 12.90 -0.52
N ASP A 168 7.53 14.23 -0.40
CA ASP A 168 6.56 15.08 0.29
C ASP A 168 5.18 15.02 -0.37
N GLY A 169 5.12 14.81 -1.68
CA GLY A 169 3.86 14.68 -2.43
C GLY A 169 3.08 13.43 -2.02
N TYR A 170 3.77 12.30 -1.86
CA TYR A 170 3.16 11.05 -1.37
C TYR A 170 2.73 11.20 0.10
N ALA A 171 3.61 11.74 0.94
CA ALA A 171 3.33 11.97 2.37
C ALA A 171 2.14 12.91 2.60
N ALA A 172 2.01 13.99 1.82
CA ALA A 172 0.88 14.92 1.89
C ALA A 172 -0.46 14.21 1.61
N GLY A 173 -0.45 13.19 0.74
CA GLY A 173 -1.60 12.32 0.56
C GLY A 173 -1.94 11.55 1.84
N ASN A 174 -0.98 10.83 2.40
CA ASN A 174 -1.20 10.02 3.59
C ASN A 174 -1.70 10.84 4.79
N VAL A 175 -1.22 12.08 4.96
CA VAL A 175 -1.74 13.00 5.98
C VAL A 175 -3.26 13.21 5.83
N ILE A 176 -3.75 13.43 4.61
CA ILE A 176 -5.20 13.64 4.38
C ILE A 176 -6.00 12.37 4.73
N LEU A 177 -5.50 11.18 4.39
CA LEU A 177 -6.15 9.92 4.75
C LEU A 177 -6.20 9.72 6.26
N ILE A 178 -5.08 9.98 6.96
CA ILE A 178 -4.97 9.89 8.42
C ILE A 178 -5.95 10.84 9.11
N GLU A 179 -5.96 12.11 8.70
CA GLU A 179 -6.86 13.12 9.28
C GLU A 179 -8.33 12.78 9.03
N THR A 180 -8.65 12.25 7.85
CA THR A 180 -10.02 11.82 7.53
C THR A 180 -10.44 10.62 8.37
N LEU A 181 -9.57 9.62 8.54
CA LEU A 181 -9.82 8.47 9.41
C LEU A 181 -10.09 8.94 10.85
N ASP A 182 -9.23 9.79 11.40
CA ASP A 182 -9.38 10.30 12.76
C ASP A 182 -10.67 11.10 12.93
N ARG A 183 -11.03 11.92 11.94
CA ARG A 183 -12.26 12.72 11.96
C ARG A 183 -13.50 11.83 11.91
N LEU A 184 -13.56 10.86 11.00
CA LEU A 184 -14.74 10.02 10.80
C LEU A 184 -14.94 9.00 11.93
N SER A 185 -13.86 8.61 12.62
CA SER A 185 -13.89 7.68 13.75
C SER A 185 -13.95 8.37 15.13
N ALA A 186 -14.05 9.71 15.19
CA ALA A 186 -14.01 10.47 16.46
C ALA A 186 -15.09 10.07 17.49
N HIS A 187 -16.20 9.48 17.04
CA HIS A 187 -17.32 9.04 17.88
C HIS A 187 -17.50 7.52 17.88
N TYR A 188 -16.54 6.77 17.34
CA TYR A 188 -16.59 5.31 17.36
C TYR A 188 -16.51 4.80 18.79
N THR A 189 -17.27 3.74 19.08
CA THR A 189 -17.16 3.02 20.35
C THR A 189 -15.85 2.24 20.40
N GLU A 190 -15.43 1.82 21.59
CA GLU A 190 -14.26 0.96 21.75
C GLU A 190 -14.35 -0.36 20.97
N GLU A 191 -15.56 -0.89 20.74
CA GLU A 191 -15.76 -2.07 19.91
C GLU A 191 -15.47 -1.77 18.43
N GLN A 192 -15.96 -0.64 17.92
CA GLN A 192 -15.69 -0.23 16.55
C GLN A 192 -14.21 0.13 16.34
N LEU A 193 -13.57 0.77 17.31
CA LEU A 193 -12.12 1.07 17.25
C LEU A 193 -11.27 -0.22 17.22
N ARG A 194 -11.64 -1.24 18.00
CA ARG A 194 -10.98 -2.56 17.92
C ARG A 194 -11.19 -3.24 16.57
N HIS A 195 -12.38 -3.11 15.98
CA HIS A 195 -12.63 -3.63 14.63
C HIS A 195 -11.73 -2.96 13.58
N LEU A 196 -11.54 -1.63 13.67
CA LEU A 196 -10.58 -0.92 12.81
C LEU A 196 -9.14 -1.40 13.04
N GLU A 197 -8.74 -1.70 14.29
CA GLU A 197 -7.44 -2.32 14.59
C GLU A 197 -7.29 -3.68 13.91
N ASP A 198 -8.30 -4.55 14.00
CA ASP A 198 -8.28 -5.88 13.38
C ASP A 198 -8.12 -5.79 11.86
N ILE A 199 -8.83 -4.86 11.22
CA ILE A 199 -8.71 -4.60 9.77
C ILE A 199 -7.30 -4.13 9.42
N PHE A 200 -6.80 -3.14 10.15
CA PHE A 200 -5.48 -2.56 9.87
C PHE A 200 -4.35 -3.58 10.09
N ILE A 201 -4.43 -4.40 11.15
CA ILE A 201 -3.50 -5.49 11.43
C ILE A 201 -3.58 -6.56 10.35
N ALA A 202 -4.77 -6.93 9.89
CA ALA A 202 -4.94 -7.90 8.82
C ALA A 202 -4.26 -7.42 7.53
N CYS A 203 -4.52 -6.18 7.11
CA CYS A 203 -3.84 -5.56 5.96
C CYS A 203 -2.31 -5.53 6.16
N SER A 204 -1.84 -5.18 7.36
CA SER A 204 -0.41 -5.19 7.68
C SER A 204 0.22 -6.60 7.56
N ARG A 205 -0.51 -7.64 8.00
CA ARG A 205 -0.04 -9.02 7.82
C ARG A 205 0.01 -9.41 6.36
N TYR A 206 -0.99 -9.03 5.57
CA TYR A 206 -0.98 -9.28 4.14
C TYR A 206 0.18 -8.57 3.43
N GLU A 207 0.51 -7.34 3.80
CA GLU A 207 1.70 -6.64 3.27
C GLU A 207 2.99 -7.40 3.57
N MET A 208 3.17 -7.96 4.78
CA MET A 208 4.32 -8.81 5.08
C MET A 208 4.38 -10.02 4.14
N VAL A 209 3.23 -10.66 3.93
CA VAL A 209 3.11 -11.79 3.03
C VAL A 209 3.36 -11.36 1.58
N PHE A 210 3.02 -10.13 1.18
CA PHE A 210 3.29 -9.59 -0.15
C PHE A 210 4.80 -9.44 -0.40
N TRP A 211 5.55 -8.92 0.58
CA TRP A 211 7.02 -8.89 0.49
C TRP A 211 7.62 -10.29 0.38
N GLN A 212 7.10 -11.23 1.17
CA GLN A 212 7.55 -12.62 1.17
C GLN A 212 7.21 -13.34 -0.15
N MET A 213 6.02 -13.09 -0.70
CA MET A 213 5.57 -13.55 -2.02
C MET A 213 6.53 -13.07 -3.10
N ALA A 214 6.89 -11.78 -3.08
CA ALA A 214 7.83 -11.21 -4.03
C ALA A 214 9.25 -11.77 -3.89
N TRP A 215 9.70 -12.01 -2.65
CA TRP A 215 11.00 -12.62 -2.37
C TRP A 215 11.11 -14.06 -2.86
N GLU A 216 10.08 -14.88 -2.66
CA GLU A 216 10.06 -16.27 -3.08
C GLU A 216 9.51 -16.46 -4.51
N MET A 217 8.94 -15.41 -5.11
CA MET A 217 8.22 -15.45 -6.40
C MET A 217 7.12 -16.51 -6.43
N ARG A 218 6.32 -16.57 -5.34
CA ARG A 218 5.20 -17.52 -5.17
C ARG A 218 4.17 -17.35 -6.28
N GLN A 219 3.37 -18.39 -6.55
CA GLN A 219 2.33 -18.36 -7.59
C GLN A 219 0.93 -18.39 -6.98
#